data_AF-A0A1N7S273-F1
#
_entry.id   AF-A0A1N7S273-F1
#
_cell.length_a   1.000
_cell.length_b   1.000
_cell.length_c   1.000
_cell.angle_alpha   90.00
_cell.angle_beta   90.00
_cell.angle_gamma   90.00
#
_symmetry.space_group_name_H-M   'P 1'
#
loop_
_entity.id
_entity.type
_entity.pdbx_description
1 polymer ?
#
loop_
_entity_poly.entity_id
_entity_poly.type
_entity_poly.pdbx_seq_one_letter_code
_entity_poly.pdbx_strand_id
1 'polypeptide(L)'
;MLALLWVNRLFPGHFRNIIFFAVGEVDAQNHGGAEHLGKLRQTITSSLDYYAAHCRRHGIASDYRIAFGTHLIGEFMKLAETTMDEFPNSVRFASKLIFKRVNFLTAWLHNQTPVEIQTCLHLQGRQMVVLPMNVG
;
A
#
# COMPACT_ATOMS: atom_id res chain seq x y z
N MET A 1 8.01 0.79 3.84
CA MET A 1 9.27 1.51 4.16
C MET A 1 10.17 1.72 2.94
N LEU A 2 10.53 0.67 2.19
CA LEU A 2 11.50 0.79 1.09
C LEU A 2 11.04 1.75 -0.02
N ALA A 3 9.76 1.71 -0.42
CA ALA A 3 9.22 2.64 -1.41
C ALA A 3 9.39 4.12 -0.99
N LEU A 4 9.09 4.44 0.27
CA LEU A 4 9.24 5.79 0.82
C LEU A 4 10.69 6.28 0.77
N LEU A 5 11.64 5.43 1.17
CA LEU A 5 13.07 5.76 1.11
C LEU A 5 13.53 6.00 -0.33
N TRP A 6 13.04 5.18 -1.27
CA TRP A 6 13.36 5.34 -2.69
C TRP A 6 12.74 6.59 -3.30
N VAL A 7 11.49 6.92 -2.97
CA VAL A 7 10.84 8.16 -3.42
C VAL A 7 11.63 9.37 -2.91
N ASN A 8 12.03 9.39 -1.64
CA ASN A 8 12.86 10.48 -1.10
C ASN A 8 14.25 10.56 -1.75
N ARG A 9 14.82 9.43 -2.17
CA ARG A 9 16.14 9.39 -2.86
C ARG A 9 16.05 9.81 -4.33
N LEU A 10 15.05 9.34 -5.05
CA LEU A 10 14.87 9.60 -6.48
C LEU A 10 14.27 10.98 -6.75
N PHE A 11 13.42 11.46 -5.84
CA PHE A 11 12.69 12.72 -5.97
C PHE A 11 12.81 13.56 -4.68
N PRO A 12 14.03 13.97 -4.29
CA PRO A 12 14.24 14.71 -3.05
C PRO A 12 13.46 16.03 -3.07
N GLY A 13 12.65 16.26 -2.03
CA GLY A 13 11.88 17.50 -1.86
C GLY A 13 10.67 17.68 -2.79
N HIS A 14 10.38 16.73 -3.69
CA HIS A 14 9.26 16.84 -4.63
C HIS A 14 7.91 16.48 -3.99
N PHE A 15 7.88 15.49 -3.11
CA PHE A 15 6.66 15.03 -2.45
C PHE A 15 6.60 15.54 -1.01
N ARG A 16 5.60 16.37 -0.72
CA ARG A 16 5.35 16.92 0.63
C ARG A 16 4.19 16.24 1.36
N ASN A 17 3.44 15.39 0.66
CA ASN A 17 2.25 14.71 1.14
C ASN A 17 2.31 13.23 0.72
N ILE A 18 2.03 12.32 1.66
CA ILE A 18 2.11 10.87 1.41
C ILE A 18 0.90 10.17 2.01
N ILE A 19 0.23 9.35 1.21
CA ILE A 19 -0.88 8.50 1.67
C ILE A 19 -0.48 7.04 1.52
N PHE A 20 -0.59 6.29 2.60
CA PHE A 20 -0.33 4.85 2.61
C PHE A 20 -1.62 4.06 2.41
N PHE A 21 -1.56 2.99 1.61
CA PHE A 21 -2.66 2.05 1.43
C PHE A 21 -2.33 0.69 2.03
N ALA A 22 -3.30 0.07 2.68
CA ALA A 22 -3.26 -1.34 3.04
C ALA A 22 -4.65 -1.96 2.85
N VAL A 23 -4.70 -3.20 2.39
CA VAL A 23 -5.98 -3.90 2.21
C VAL A 23 -5.84 -5.29 2.76
N GLY A 24 -6.50 -5.61 3.87
CA GLY A 24 -6.49 -6.94 4.49
C GLY A 24 -7.45 -7.91 3.79
N GLU A 25 -7.01 -9.15 3.54
CA GLU A 25 -7.90 -10.20 3.07
C GLU A 25 -8.69 -10.80 4.25
N VAL A 26 -9.99 -10.97 4.06
CA VAL A 26 -10.87 -11.63 5.03
C VAL A 26 -11.33 -12.95 4.42
N ASP A 27 -11.01 -14.05 5.08
CA ASP A 27 -11.47 -15.36 4.67
C ASP A 27 -12.94 -15.55 5.11
N ALA A 28 -13.83 -15.67 4.13
CA ALA A 28 -15.27 -15.86 4.36
C ALA A 28 -15.61 -17.21 5.03
N GLN A 29 -14.68 -18.17 5.01
CA GLN A 29 -14.91 -19.54 5.49
C GLN A 29 -14.40 -19.78 6.92
N ASN A 30 -13.62 -18.86 7.50
CA ASN A 30 -12.89 -19.14 8.74
C ASN A 30 -13.74 -18.81 9.99
N HIS A 31 -14.18 -19.86 10.70
CA HIS A 31 -15.14 -19.84 11.82
C HIS A 31 -14.59 -19.21 13.14
N GLY A 32 -13.44 -18.53 13.10
CA GLY A 32 -12.84 -17.74 14.20
C GLY A 32 -12.82 -16.22 13.95
N GLY A 33 -13.71 -15.75 13.07
CA GLY A 33 -13.53 -14.55 12.23
C GLY A 33 -13.40 -13.18 12.91
N ALA A 34 -13.92 -12.97 14.13
CA ALA A 34 -13.89 -11.63 14.75
C ALA A 34 -12.56 -11.31 15.43
N GLU A 35 -11.99 -12.25 16.18
CA GLU A 35 -10.77 -12.01 16.96
C GLU A 35 -9.53 -11.96 16.05
N HIS A 36 -9.47 -12.84 15.05
CA HIS A 36 -8.37 -12.85 14.08
C HIS A 36 -8.37 -11.59 13.22
N LEU A 37 -9.55 -11.14 12.75
CA LEU A 37 -9.69 -9.88 12.02
C LEU A 37 -9.33 -8.68 12.90
N GLY A 38 -9.72 -8.69 14.18
CA GLY A 38 -9.34 -7.66 15.14
C GLY A 38 -7.82 -7.53 15.29
N LYS A 39 -7.12 -8.65 15.47
CA LYS A 39 -5.66 -8.71 15.55
C LYS A 39 -4.98 -8.24 14.26
N LEU A 40 -5.47 -8.67 13.11
CA LEU A 40 -4.96 -8.25 11.80
C LEU A 40 -5.13 -6.74 11.61
N ARG A 41 -6.33 -6.21 11.88
CA ARG A 41 -6.61 -4.78 11.80
C ARG A 41 -5.70 -3.99 12.72
N GLN A 42 -5.54 -4.40 13.98
CA GLN A 42 -4.68 -3.72 14.93
C GLN A 42 -3.22 -3.71 14.45
N THR A 43 -2.72 -4.82 13.92
CA THR A 43 -1.36 -4.96 13.41
C THR A 43 -1.10 -4.02 12.23
N ILE A 44 -2.02 -4.00 11.26
CA ILE A 44 -1.91 -3.13 10.07
C ILE A 44 -1.98 -1.65 10.49
N THR A 45 -2.97 -1.30 11.31
CA THR A 45 -3.18 0.07 11.79
C THR A 45 -1.95 0.59 12.54
N SER A 46 -1.41 -0.21 13.49
CA SER A 46 -0.24 0.18 14.27
C SER A 46 1.00 0.42 13.38
N SER A 47 1.15 -0.40 12.33
CA SER A 47 2.24 -0.23 11.36
C SER A 47 2.09 1.07 10.57
N LEU A 48 0.88 1.36 10.09
CA LEU A 48 0.59 2.57 9.32
C LEU A 48 0.70 3.84 10.17
N ASP A 49 0.22 3.80 11.41
CA ASP A 49 0.39 4.89 12.37
C ASP A 49 1.87 5.20 12.59
N TYR A 50 2.69 4.17 12.78
CA TYR A 50 4.13 4.32 12.91
C TYR A 50 4.75 5.00 11.68
N TYR A 51 4.38 4.58 10.46
CA TYR A 51 4.91 5.17 9.23
C TYR A 51 4.43 6.60 9.01
N ALA A 52 3.15 6.86 9.23
CA ALA A 52 2.58 8.19 9.11
C ALA A 52 3.25 9.14 10.12
N ALA A 53 3.37 8.72 11.38
CA ALA A 53 4.09 9.48 12.41
C ALA A 53 5.55 9.74 12.03
N HIS A 54 6.24 8.76 11.43
CA HIS A 54 7.61 8.96 10.94
C HIS A 54 7.68 10.05 9.87
N CYS A 55 6.81 10.03 8.85
CA CYS A 55 6.73 11.10 7.85
C CYS A 55 6.45 12.47 8.49
N ARG A 56 5.47 12.55 9.41
CA ARG A 56 5.11 13.81 10.09
C ARG A 56 6.27 14.38 10.90
N ARG A 57 7.06 13.54 11.58
CA ARG A 57 8.27 13.97 12.30
C ARG A 57 9.34 14.57 11.37
N HIS A 58 9.33 14.20 10.09
CA HIS A 58 10.22 14.74 9.06
C HIS A 58 9.58 15.85 8.21
N GLY A 59 8.48 16.46 8.67
CA GLY A 59 7.82 17.57 7.99
C GLY A 59 7.03 17.18 6.75
N ILE A 60 6.78 15.88 6.53
CA ILE A 60 5.98 15.37 5.43
C ILE A 60 4.57 15.09 5.95
N ALA A 61 3.57 15.78 5.40
CA ALA A 61 2.18 15.51 5.74
C ALA A 61 1.83 14.09 5.32
N SER A 62 1.24 13.30 6.22
CA SER A 62 0.97 11.90 5.91
C SER A 62 -0.29 11.38 6.56
N ASP A 63 -0.92 10.46 5.84
CA ASP A 63 -2.13 9.78 6.23
C ASP A 63 -2.16 8.35 5.66
N TYR A 64 -3.18 7.56 5.99
CA TYR A 64 -3.36 6.23 5.44
C TYR A 64 -4.84 5.89 5.23
N ARG A 65 -5.08 4.87 4.41
CA ARG A 65 -6.39 4.25 4.22
C ARG A 65 -6.25 2.73 4.33
N ILE A 66 -7.23 2.10 4.97
CA ILE A 66 -7.26 0.64 5.15
C ILE A 66 -8.61 0.12 4.68
N ALA A 67 -8.61 -0.95 3.88
CA ALA A 67 -9.80 -1.71 3.55
C ALA A 67 -9.64 -3.17 3.98
N PHE A 68 -10.76 -3.87 4.14
CA PHE A 68 -10.79 -5.31 4.43
C PHE A 68 -11.88 -5.95 3.58
N GLY A 69 -11.57 -7.04 2.90
CA GLY A 69 -12.57 -7.74 2.10
C GLY A 69 -12.08 -9.09 1.59
N THR A 70 -13.00 -9.82 0.97
CA THR A 70 -12.75 -11.15 0.40
C THR A 70 -12.02 -11.09 -0.94
N HIS A 71 -12.08 -9.96 -1.64
CA HIS A 71 -11.40 -9.76 -2.91
C HIS A 71 -10.45 -8.57 -2.84
N LEU A 72 -9.17 -8.87 -2.64
CA LEU A 72 -8.18 -7.88 -2.27
C LEU A 72 -7.89 -6.86 -3.39
N ILE A 73 -7.78 -7.30 -4.65
CA ILE A 73 -7.56 -6.38 -5.79
C ILE A 73 -8.72 -5.39 -5.93
N GLY A 74 -9.96 -5.88 -5.85
CA GLY A 74 -11.14 -5.02 -5.93
C GLY A 74 -11.20 -3.99 -4.81
N GLU A 75 -10.94 -4.41 -3.57
CA GLU A 75 -10.88 -3.50 -2.42
C GLU A 75 -9.74 -2.48 -2.55
N PHE A 76 -8.58 -2.90 -3.07
CA PHE A 76 -7.48 -1.99 -3.36
C PHE A 76 -7.85 -0.96 -4.42
N MET A 77 -8.45 -1.39 -5.53
CA MET A 77 -8.88 -0.50 -6.61
C MET A 77 -9.91 0.51 -6.12
N LYS A 78 -10.87 0.09 -5.30
CA LYS A 78 -11.86 1.00 -4.69
C LYS A 78 -11.21 2.03 -3.76
N LEU A 79 -10.29 1.60 -2.91
CA LEU A 79 -9.54 2.48 -2.00
C LEU A 79 -8.66 3.47 -2.76
N ALA A 80 -8.01 2.97 -3.81
CA ALA A 80 -7.21 3.73 -4.74
C ALA A 80 -8.08 4.78 -5.43
N GLU A 81 -9.20 4.38 -6.05
CA GLU A 81 -10.07 5.27 -6.82
C GLU A 81 -10.60 6.44 -5.99
N THR A 82 -11.18 6.14 -4.82
CA THR A 82 -11.70 7.16 -3.89
C THR A 82 -10.64 8.17 -3.47
N THR A 83 -9.44 7.69 -3.13
CA THR A 83 -8.34 8.59 -2.73
C THR A 83 -7.80 9.40 -3.90
N MET A 84 -7.85 8.86 -5.12
CA MET A 84 -7.40 9.58 -6.31
C MET A 84 -8.34 10.70 -6.69
N ASP A 85 -9.63 10.54 -6.42
CA ASP A 85 -10.63 11.60 -6.60
C ASP A 85 -10.44 12.70 -5.54
N GLU A 86 -10.05 12.34 -4.32
CA GLU A 86 -9.65 13.30 -3.27
C GLU A 86 -8.35 14.06 -3.63
N PHE A 87 -7.39 13.39 -4.28
CA PHE A 87 -6.06 13.93 -4.59
C PHE A 87 -5.68 13.77 -6.07
N PRO A 88 -6.28 14.56 -6.98
CA PRO A 88 -6.09 14.39 -8.43
C PRO A 88 -4.66 14.67 -8.90
N ASN A 89 -3.94 15.59 -8.25
CA ASN A 89 -2.54 15.96 -8.56
C ASN A 89 -1.52 15.10 -7.79
N SER A 90 -1.72 13.78 -7.75
CA SER A 90 -0.86 12.85 -7.03
C SER A 90 -0.12 11.88 -7.96
N VAL A 91 1.13 11.55 -7.60
CA VAL A 91 1.91 10.49 -8.26
C VAL A 91 1.80 9.23 -7.40
N ARG A 92 1.44 8.12 -8.04
CA ARG A 92 1.21 6.84 -7.37
C ARG A 92 2.47 6.00 -7.47
N PHE A 93 2.96 5.54 -6.33
CA PHE A 93 4.11 4.65 -6.25
C PHE A 93 3.66 3.29 -5.75
N ALA A 94 3.93 2.26 -6.54
CA ALA A 94 3.88 0.87 -6.08
C ALA A 94 5.30 0.33 -6.09
N SER A 95 5.64 -0.53 -5.13
CA SER A 95 6.93 -1.17 -5.10
C SER A 95 6.81 -2.66 -5.32
N LYS A 96 7.52 -3.18 -6.32
CA LYS A 96 7.69 -4.61 -6.52
C LYS A 96 8.97 -5.04 -5.84
N LEU A 97 8.84 -5.76 -4.73
CA LEU A 97 9.96 -6.36 -4.03
C LEU A 97 10.42 -7.62 -4.80
N ILE A 98 11.73 -7.87 -4.91
CA ILE A 98 12.32 -9.08 -5.50
C ILE A 98 13.18 -9.75 -4.41
N PHE A 99 12.78 -10.92 -3.89
CA PHE A 99 13.47 -11.64 -2.80
C PHE A 99 13.73 -13.12 -3.11
N LYS A 100 14.76 -13.71 -2.46
CA LYS A 100 15.13 -15.14 -2.55
C LYS A 100 14.51 -16.06 -1.47
N ARG A 101 13.99 -15.54 -0.35
CA ARG A 101 13.32 -16.34 0.71
C ARG A 101 12.14 -15.57 1.29
N VAL A 102 11.02 -16.27 1.49
CA VAL A 102 9.70 -15.66 1.67
C VAL A 102 9.19 -15.91 3.11
N ASN A 103 8.82 -14.83 3.82
CA ASN A 103 8.01 -14.90 5.04
C ASN A 103 6.55 -14.62 4.66
N PHE A 104 5.58 -15.19 5.38
CA PHE A 104 4.15 -15.13 5.03
C PHE A 104 3.61 -13.68 4.85
N LEU A 105 4.12 -12.73 5.63
CA LEU A 105 3.77 -11.30 5.53
C LEU A 105 4.38 -10.60 4.31
N THR A 106 5.55 -11.05 3.84
CA THR A 106 6.14 -10.56 2.59
C THR A 106 5.54 -11.25 1.37
N ALA A 107 5.21 -12.54 1.43
CA ALA A 107 4.50 -13.28 0.37
C ALA A 107 3.21 -12.57 -0.09
N TRP A 108 2.49 -12.01 0.87
CA TRP A 108 1.24 -11.28 0.67
C TRP A 108 1.41 -9.96 -0.13
N LEU A 109 2.49 -9.22 0.10
CA LEU A 109 2.88 -8.06 -0.72
C LEU A 109 3.34 -8.47 -2.14
N HIS A 110 3.71 -9.73 -2.35
CA HIS A 110 4.20 -10.25 -3.64
C HIS A 110 3.12 -10.88 -4.51
N ASN A 111 2.06 -11.43 -3.92
CA ASN A 111 1.06 -12.24 -4.64
C ASN A 111 -0.02 -11.42 -5.36
N GLN A 112 0.10 -10.10 -5.38
CA GLN A 112 -0.82 -9.24 -6.10
C GLN A 112 -0.04 -8.50 -7.14
N THR A 113 -0.13 -9.02 -8.36
CA THR A 113 0.71 -8.61 -9.48
C THR A 113 0.65 -7.09 -9.61
N PRO A 114 1.71 -6.34 -9.28
CA PRO A 114 1.70 -4.89 -9.39
C PRO A 114 1.39 -4.42 -10.82
N VAL A 115 1.59 -5.33 -11.80
CA VAL A 115 1.23 -5.19 -13.22
C VAL A 115 -0.28 -5.20 -13.45
N GLU A 116 -1.07 -5.98 -12.71
CA GLU A 116 -2.54 -5.98 -12.84
C GLU A 116 -3.12 -4.66 -12.35
N ILE A 117 -2.67 -4.20 -11.18
CA ILE A 117 -3.01 -2.87 -10.64
C ILE A 117 -2.57 -1.78 -11.62
N GLN A 118 -1.35 -1.89 -12.18
CA GLN A 118 -0.85 -0.94 -13.16
C GLN A 118 -1.71 -0.89 -14.42
N THR A 119 -2.13 -2.06 -14.92
CA THR A 119 -3.00 -2.18 -16.09
C THR A 119 -4.35 -1.54 -15.81
N CYS A 120 -4.96 -1.83 -14.66
CA CYS A 120 -6.25 -1.24 -14.28
C CYS A 120 -6.17 0.29 -14.18
N LEU A 121 -5.13 0.82 -13.54
CA LEU A 121 -4.94 2.26 -13.42
C LEU A 121 -4.62 2.94 -14.76
N HIS A 122 -3.81 2.31 -15.62
CA HIS A 122 -3.53 2.85 -16.96
C HIS A 122 -4.78 2.88 -17.84
N LEU A 123 -5.66 1.88 -17.76
CA LEU A 123 -6.95 1.88 -18.46
C LEU A 123 -7.85 3.05 -18.03
N GLN A 124 -7.66 3.56 -16.81
CA GLN A 124 -8.36 4.74 -16.29
C GLN A 124 -7.63 6.07 -16.57
N GLY A 125 -6.55 6.05 -17.37
CA GLY A 125 -5.73 7.24 -17.63
C GLY A 125 -4.89 7.72 -16.43
N ARG A 126 -4.75 6.87 -15.40
CA ARG A 126 -4.08 7.22 -14.14
C ARG A 126 -2.66 6.66 -14.13
N GLN A 127 -1.68 7.53 -13.85
CA GLN A 127 -0.26 7.16 -13.87
C GLN A 127 0.17 6.47 -12.57
N MET A 128 0.86 5.33 -12.70
CA MET A 128 1.51 4.63 -11.58
C MET A 128 2.95 4.27 -11.93
N VAL A 129 3.88 4.62 -11.02
CA VAL A 129 5.29 4.27 -11.11
C VAL A 129 5.52 2.99 -10.30
N VAL A 130 5.97 1.92 -10.97
CA VAL A 130 6.41 0.68 -10.31
C VAL A 130 7.91 0.76 -10.08
N LEU A 131 8.32 0.85 -8.82
CA LEU A 131 9.74 0.85 -8.45
C LEU A 131 10.24 -0.60 -8.26
N PRO A 132 11.25 -1.06 -9.04
CA PRO A 132 11.88 -2.35 -8.80
C PRO A 132 12.77 -2.25 -7.56
N MET A 133 12.47 -3.04 -6.53
CA MET A 133 13.27 -3.05 -5.29
C MET A 133 13.97 -4.39 -5.15
N ASN A 134 15.29 -4.37 -5.31
CA ASN A 134 16.15 -5.52 -5.00
C ASN A 134 16.49 -5.48 -3.51
N VAL A 135 16.14 -6.55 -2.81
CA VAL A 135 16.35 -6.67 -1.38
C VAL A 135 17.16 -7.95 -1.20
N GLY A 136 18.47 -7.76 -1.23
CA GLY A 136 19.46 -8.79 -0.92
C GLY A 136 19.50 -9.10 0.57
#